data_AF-A0A1Y4DAK0-F1
#
_entry.id   AF-A0A1Y4DAK0-F1
#
_cell.length_a   1.000
_cell.length_b   1.000
_cell.length_c   1.000
_cell.angle_alpha   90.00
_cell.angle_beta   90.00
_cell.angle_gamma   90.00
#
_symmetry.space_group_name_H-M   'P 1'
#
loop_
_entity.id
_entity.type
_entity.pdbx_description
1 polymer ?
#
loop_
_entity_poly.entity_id
_entity_poly.type
_entity_poly.pdbx_seq_one_letter_code
_entity_poly.pdbx_strand_id
1 'polypeptide(L)'
;MAELKKLSYRDPTTGEEKEFHPVTEMAAVEGLTEKLDSMLVDTALTGTPTAPTASQGTNSTQIATTEYVDTAVAAVNAAIASGVNVRGTLGTGGTVETLPSTDYKLGDMYVIRTAGTYAGQVCEVGDHILCVKAYEAEGASDADWSVIQKNIDRAITGPATAVADNIAVFDGATGTIVKDGGFKISDLQYTHPASGVTAGAYDRVTVDVNGHVTAGESYTAEQKLQQTGITSTAEEIDAAVDAAAVTEVAVLGAEDEIPETLKNGGLIIRATA
;
A
#
# COMPACT_ATOMS: atom_id res chain seq x y z
N MET A 1 -108.50 -18.34 55.33
CA MET A 1 -107.60 -17.52 54.51
C MET A 1 -106.23 -18.16 54.59
N ALA A 2 -105.63 -18.56 53.47
CA ALA A 2 -104.29 -19.16 53.48
C ALA A 2 -103.25 -18.03 53.59
N GLU A 3 -102.37 -18.10 54.58
CA GLU A 3 -101.20 -17.21 54.67
C GLU A 3 -100.29 -17.44 53.45
N LEU A 4 -100.00 -16.36 52.72
CA LEU A 4 -98.96 -16.34 51.70
C LEU A 4 -97.61 -16.51 52.39
N LYS A 5 -96.97 -17.66 52.18
CA LYS A 5 -95.63 -17.94 52.68
C LYS A 5 -94.64 -17.01 51.96
N LYS A 6 -94.09 -16.04 52.68
CA LYS A 6 -93.06 -15.12 52.17
C LYS A 6 -91.81 -15.93 51.80
N LEU A 7 -91.26 -15.67 50.62
CA LEU A 7 -90.06 -16.35 50.13
C LEU A 7 -88.84 -15.72 50.82
N SER A 8 -88.03 -16.51 51.52
CA SER A 8 -86.77 -16.08 52.14
C SER A 8 -85.58 -16.66 51.38
N TYR A 9 -84.45 -15.98 51.43
CA TYR A 9 -83.15 -16.49 50.97
C TYR A 9 -82.10 -16.22 52.04
N ARG A 10 -81.01 -16.99 52.00
CA ARG A 10 -79.87 -16.79 52.87
C ARG A 10 -78.89 -15.85 52.17
N ASP A 11 -78.58 -14.71 52.77
CA ASP A 11 -77.64 -13.73 52.23
C ASP A 11 -76.25 -14.40 52.09
N PRO A 12 -75.66 -14.46 50.89
CA PRO A 12 -74.39 -15.13 50.66
C PRO A 12 -73.17 -14.41 51.28
N THR A 13 -73.32 -13.16 51.68
CA THR A 13 -72.26 -12.31 52.26
C THR A 13 -72.32 -12.30 53.78
N THR A 14 -73.52 -12.22 54.36
CA THR A 14 -73.70 -12.16 55.83
C THR A 14 -74.17 -13.48 56.45
N GLY A 15 -74.67 -14.43 55.65
CA GLY A 15 -75.15 -15.74 56.11
C GLY A 15 -76.50 -15.70 56.84
N GLU A 16 -77.12 -14.52 56.95
CA GLU A 16 -78.41 -14.29 57.61
C GLU A 16 -79.57 -14.62 56.68
N GLU A 17 -80.71 -15.06 57.25
CA GLU A 17 -81.93 -15.30 56.50
C GLU A 17 -82.65 -13.97 56.26
N LYS A 18 -82.78 -13.57 54.98
CA LYS A 18 -83.43 -12.33 54.56
C LYS A 18 -84.73 -12.63 53.83
N GLU A 19 -85.72 -11.78 54.05
CA GLU A 19 -86.97 -11.82 53.30
C GLU A 19 -86.73 -11.27 51.89
N PHE A 20 -87.14 -12.02 50.86
CA PHE A 20 -86.99 -11.63 49.46
C PHE A 20 -87.84 -10.39 49.19
N HIS A 21 -87.18 -9.25 48.96
CA HIS A 21 -87.83 -8.00 48.59
C HIS A 21 -87.57 -7.73 47.10
N PRO A 22 -88.46 -8.19 46.19
CA PRO A 22 -88.19 -8.23 44.75
C PRO A 22 -87.86 -6.86 44.15
N VAL A 23 -88.42 -5.79 44.70
CA VAL A 23 -88.20 -4.42 44.20
C VAL A 23 -86.81 -3.89 44.60
N THR A 24 -86.39 -4.15 45.83
CA THR A 24 -85.12 -3.64 46.38
C THR A 24 -83.92 -4.41 45.82
N GLU A 25 -84.09 -5.71 45.60
CA GLU A 25 -83.04 -6.56 45.05
C GLU A 25 -82.85 -6.35 43.54
N MET A 26 -83.93 -6.07 42.80
CA MET A 26 -83.85 -5.72 41.39
C MET A 26 -83.13 -4.37 41.18
N ALA A 27 -83.34 -3.39 42.07
CA ALA A 27 -82.60 -2.13 42.04
C ALA A 27 -81.08 -2.30 42.27
N ALA A 28 -80.66 -3.28 43.06
CA ALA A 28 -79.24 -3.60 43.25
C ALA A 28 -78.62 -4.23 41.97
N VAL A 29 -79.38 -5.10 41.29
CA VAL A 29 -78.96 -5.69 40.00
C VAL A 29 -78.83 -4.61 38.93
N GLU A 30 -79.75 -3.65 38.89
CA GLU A 30 -79.70 -2.50 37.99
C GLU A 30 -78.43 -1.65 38.24
N GLY A 31 -78.12 -1.32 39.49
CA GLY A 31 -76.90 -0.58 39.84
C GLY A 31 -75.59 -1.34 39.53
N LEU A 32 -75.60 -2.68 39.61
CA LEU A 32 -74.46 -3.50 39.16
C LEU A 32 -74.30 -3.46 37.63
N THR A 33 -75.41 -3.44 36.90
CA THR A 33 -75.43 -3.38 35.44
C THR A 33 -74.87 -2.04 34.95
N GLU A 34 -75.31 -0.93 35.54
CA GLU A 34 -74.77 0.41 35.22
C GLU A 34 -73.27 0.53 35.50
N LYS A 35 -72.80 -0.07 36.60
CA LYS A 35 -71.37 -0.07 36.95
C LYS A 35 -70.55 -0.93 36.00
N LEU A 36 -71.08 -2.08 35.58
CA LEU A 36 -70.45 -2.94 34.58
C LEU A 36 -70.36 -2.23 33.23
N ASP A 37 -71.46 -1.61 32.80
CA ASP A 37 -71.49 -0.81 31.57
C ASP A 37 -70.47 0.32 31.65
N SER A 38 -70.44 1.08 32.75
CA SER A 38 -69.44 2.15 32.94
C SER A 38 -67.99 1.64 32.91
N MET A 39 -67.71 0.42 33.35
CA MET A 39 -66.37 -0.18 33.28
C MET A 39 -66.02 -0.68 31.88
N LEU A 40 -67.01 -1.09 31.08
CA LEU A 40 -66.82 -1.54 29.70
C LEU A 40 -66.79 -0.38 28.69
N VAL A 41 -67.36 0.77 29.03
CA VAL A 41 -67.37 1.98 28.20
C VAL A 41 -66.27 2.97 28.61
N ASP A 42 -65.21 2.52 29.31
CA ASP A 42 -64.07 3.39 29.57
C ASP A 42 -63.51 3.88 28.22
N THR A 43 -63.53 5.21 28.03
CA THR A 43 -63.00 5.86 26.83
C THR A 43 -61.51 5.54 26.60
N ALA A 44 -60.77 5.16 27.65
CA ALA A 44 -59.38 4.74 27.55
C ALA A 44 -59.20 3.31 27.02
N LEU A 45 -60.26 2.49 27.00
CA LEU A 45 -60.25 1.11 26.50
C LEU A 45 -61.05 0.93 25.20
N THR A 46 -61.75 1.97 24.75
CA THR A 46 -62.52 1.98 23.51
C THR A 46 -61.81 2.82 22.43
N GLY A 47 -62.00 2.51 21.15
CA GLY A 47 -61.33 3.23 20.05
C GLY A 47 -59.83 2.92 19.96
N THR A 48 -58.98 3.91 20.26
CA THR A 48 -57.51 3.77 20.35
C THR A 48 -57.11 3.78 21.81
N PRO A 49 -56.94 2.62 22.46
CA PRO A 49 -56.67 2.57 23.89
C PRO A 49 -55.39 3.31 24.27
N THR A 50 -55.43 4.05 25.37
CA THR A 50 -54.28 4.78 25.90
C THR A 50 -53.82 4.14 27.20
N ALA A 51 -52.51 4.01 27.38
CA ALA A 51 -51.90 3.59 28.65
C ALA A 51 -50.83 4.61 29.07
N PRO A 52 -50.45 4.68 30.36
CA PRO A 52 -49.33 5.52 30.80
C PRO A 52 -48.01 5.10 30.16
N THR A 53 -47.27 6.06 29.58
CA THR A 53 -45.93 5.81 29.02
C THR A 53 -44.92 5.66 30.15
N ALA A 54 -44.22 4.52 30.19
CA ALA A 54 -43.15 4.27 31.15
C ALA A 54 -41.88 5.06 30.82
N SER A 55 -41.03 5.29 31.81
CA SER A 55 -39.69 5.88 31.60
C SER A 55 -38.80 4.95 30.79
N GLN A 56 -37.89 5.50 29.98
CA GLN A 56 -36.93 4.73 29.18
C GLN A 56 -36.13 3.74 30.05
N GLY A 57 -35.88 2.53 29.54
CA GLY A 57 -35.11 1.50 30.25
C GLY A 57 -35.91 0.71 31.30
N THR A 58 -37.20 1.03 31.49
CA THR A 58 -38.11 0.22 32.33
C THR A 58 -38.19 -1.20 31.77
N ASN A 59 -37.77 -2.19 32.58
CA ASN A 59 -37.86 -3.61 32.26
C ASN A 59 -38.85 -4.28 33.22
N SER A 60 -40.09 -4.43 32.77
CA SER A 60 -41.19 -5.01 33.54
C SER A 60 -42.17 -5.72 32.61
N THR A 61 -43.24 -6.29 33.16
CA THR A 61 -44.32 -6.92 32.40
C THR A 61 -45.47 -5.95 32.08
N GLN A 62 -45.27 -4.64 32.24
CA GLN A 62 -46.25 -3.62 31.87
C GLN A 62 -46.47 -3.59 30.35
N ILE A 63 -47.67 -3.18 29.92
CA ILE A 63 -47.96 -2.96 28.49
C ILE A 63 -47.10 -1.79 28.00
N ALA A 64 -46.42 -1.95 26.87
CA ALA A 64 -45.66 -0.88 26.23
C ALA A 64 -46.59 0.02 25.39
N THR A 65 -46.55 1.33 25.63
CA THR A 65 -47.19 2.33 24.77
C THR A 65 -46.41 2.50 23.46
N THR A 66 -47.06 2.99 22.42
CA THR A 66 -46.38 3.31 21.14
C THR A 66 -45.23 4.30 21.35
N GLU A 67 -45.44 5.32 22.20
CA GLU A 67 -44.44 6.33 22.54
C GLU A 67 -43.19 5.73 23.21
N TYR A 68 -43.35 4.75 24.11
CA TYR A 68 -42.22 4.05 24.72
C TYR A 68 -41.40 3.29 23.67
N VAL A 69 -42.08 2.58 22.77
CA VAL A 69 -41.44 1.82 21.68
C VAL A 69 -40.73 2.77 20.71
N ASP A 70 -41.37 3.85 20.30
CA ASP A 70 -40.78 4.85 19.40
C ASP A 70 -39.53 5.49 20.01
N THR A 71 -39.58 5.83 21.31
CA THR A 71 -38.42 6.37 22.04
C THR A 71 -37.26 5.37 22.12
N ALA A 72 -37.57 4.09 22.38
CA ALA A 72 -36.56 3.03 22.42
C ALA A 72 -35.92 2.80 21.05
N VAL A 73 -36.73 2.75 19.97
CA VAL A 73 -36.25 2.59 18.59
C VAL A 73 -35.42 3.80 18.17
N ALA A 74 -35.85 5.03 18.48
CA ALA A 74 -35.09 6.24 18.20
C ALA A 74 -33.71 6.22 18.88
N ALA A 75 -33.63 5.76 20.13
CA ALA A 75 -32.37 5.62 20.85
C ALA A 75 -31.42 4.59 20.20
N VAL A 76 -31.95 3.45 19.76
CA VAL A 76 -31.17 2.43 19.02
C VAL A 76 -30.67 2.99 17.68
N ASN A 77 -31.52 3.67 16.93
CA ASN A 77 -31.15 4.28 15.65
C ASN A 77 -30.07 5.35 15.83
N ALA A 78 -30.17 6.18 16.87
CA ALA A 78 -29.15 7.17 17.21
C ALA A 78 -27.81 6.53 17.57
N ALA A 79 -27.84 5.42 18.33
CA ALA A 79 -26.64 4.67 18.67
C ALA A 79 -25.96 4.07 17.42
N ILE A 80 -26.73 3.50 16.50
CA ILE A 80 -26.21 2.96 15.23
C ILE A 80 -25.64 4.07 14.35
N ALA A 81 -26.32 5.22 14.27
CA ALA A 81 -25.88 6.37 13.49
C ALA A 81 -24.57 7.01 13.98
N SER A 82 -24.18 6.78 15.25
CA SER A 82 -22.88 7.22 15.78
C SER A 82 -21.69 6.37 15.31
N GLY A 83 -21.96 5.23 14.66
CA GLY A 83 -20.94 4.32 14.12
C GLY A 83 -20.70 4.50 12.62
N VAL A 84 -20.22 3.43 11.98
CA VAL A 84 -20.04 3.39 10.52
C VAL A 84 -21.36 2.99 9.87
N ASN A 85 -21.90 3.87 9.02
CA ASN A 85 -23.10 3.63 8.24
C ASN A 85 -22.71 3.04 6.88
N VAL A 86 -22.79 1.72 6.71
CA VAL A 86 -22.48 1.10 5.41
C VAL A 86 -23.59 1.42 4.41
N ARG A 87 -23.30 2.32 3.48
CA ARG A 87 -24.24 2.83 2.47
C ARG A 87 -24.33 1.97 1.21
N GLY A 88 -23.42 1.00 1.07
CA GLY A 88 -23.39 0.06 -0.06
C GLY A 88 -22.13 0.22 -0.90
N THR A 89 -22.29 0.19 -2.22
CA THR A 89 -21.16 0.23 -3.16
C THR A 89 -21.10 1.52 -3.97
N LEU A 90 -19.88 1.96 -4.29
CA LEU A 90 -19.60 3.18 -5.06
C LEU A 90 -18.93 2.84 -6.41
N GLY A 91 -19.40 3.48 -7.48
CA GLY A 91 -18.92 3.33 -8.85
C GLY A 91 -19.97 2.75 -9.80
N THR A 92 -19.67 2.63 -11.09
CA THR A 92 -20.61 2.18 -12.14
C THR A 92 -21.38 0.92 -11.75
N GLY A 93 -22.72 0.99 -11.78
CA GLY A 93 -23.61 -0.12 -11.38
C GLY A 93 -23.55 -0.50 -9.90
N GLY A 94 -22.99 0.37 -9.05
CA GLY A 94 -23.06 0.29 -7.59
C GLY A 94 -24.34 0.89 -7.02
N THR A 95 -24.42 1.00 -5.69
CA THR A 95 -25.52 1.67 -4.99
C THR A 95 -25.59 3.15 -5.36
N VAL A 96 -24.42 3.78 -5.48
CA VAL A 96 -24.25 5.13 -6.02
C VAL A 96 -23.12 5.09 -7.05
N GLU A 97 -23.23 5.86 -8.12
CA GLU A 97 -22.19 5.91 -9.14
C GLU A 97 -21.06 6.89 -8.79
N THR A 98 -21.39 7.94 -8.03
CA THR A 98 -20.47 8.96 -7.54
C THR A 98 -20.70 9.19 -6.04
N LEU A 99 -19.72 9.81 -5.37
CA LEU A 99 -19.94 10.24 -3.99
C LEU A 99 -21.13 11.21 -3.92
N PRO A 100 -21.97 11.12 -2.87
CA PRO A 100 -23.06 12.07 -2.69
C PRO A 100 -22.53 13.50 -2.56
N SER A 101 -23.17 14.43 -3.28
CA SER A 101 -22.87 15.87 -3.18
C SER A 101 -23.73 16.60 -2.15
N THR A 102 -24.70 15.91 -1.54
CA THR A 102 -25.55 16.44 -0.48
C THR A 102 -25.88 15.32 0.51
N ASP A 103 -26.32 15.71 1.71
CA ASP A 103 -26.99 14.85 2.69
C ASP A 103 -26.21 13.63 3.22
N TYR A 104 -24.93 13.49 2.91
CA TYR A 104 -24.07 12.50 3.55
C TYR A 104 -23.88 12.83 5.03
N LYS A 105 -23.71 11.78 5.83
CA LYS A 105 -23.57 11.87 7.29
C LYS A 105 -22.19 11.37 7.70
N LEU A 106 -21.67 11.94 8.79
CA LEU A 106 -20.48 11.42 9.45
C LEU A 106 -20.66 9.90 9.66
N GLY A 107 -19.65 9.11 9.26
CA GLY A 107 -19.69 7.66 9.36
C GLY A 107 -20.22 6.94 8.11
N ASP A 108 -20.79 7.63 7.12
CA ASP A 108 -21.21 7.01 5.85
C ASP A 108 -20.01 6.36 5.15
N MET A 109 -20.12 5.06 4.85
CA MET A 109 -19.07 4.27 4.22
C MET A 109 -19.57 3.59 2.95
N TYR A 110 -18.75 3.61 1.90
CA TYR A 110 -18.97 2.84 0.68
C TYR A 110 -17.80 1.90 0.41
N VAL A 111 -18.10 0.76 -0.22
CA VAL A 111 -17.10 -0.12 -0.81
C VAL A 111 -16.97 0.19 -2.30
N ILE A 112 -15.77 0.39 -2.80
CA ILE A 112 -15.52 0.69 -4.20
C ILE A 112 -15.80 -0.56 -5.06
N ARG A 113 -16.75 -0.45 -5.99
CA ARG A 113 -17.10 -1.50 -6.95
C ARG A 113 -16.38 -1.35 -8.28
N THR A 114 -16.11 -0.11 -8.68
CA THR A 114 -15.45 0.23 -9.94
C THR A 114 -14.29 1.16 -9.63
N ALA A 115 -13.08 0.76 -10.03
CA ALA A 115 -11.88 1.58 -9.85
C ALA A 115 -12.04 2.94 -10.52
N GLY A 116 -11.47 3.98 -9.90
CA GLY A 116 -11.63 5.36 -10.33
C GLY A 116 -11.10 6.34 -9.30
N THR A 117 -11.25 7.63 -9.58
CA THR A 117 -10.89 8.69 -8.63
C THR A 117 -12.12 9.14 -7.86
N TYR A 118 -12.09 9.02 -6.53
CA TYR A 118 -13.14 9.46 -5.62
C TYR A 118 -12.53 10.30 -4.51
N ALA A 119 -13.16 11.44 -4.16
CA ALA A 119 -12.61 12.39 -3.19
C ALA A 119 -11.14 12.80 -3.49
N GLY A 120 -10.81 12.98 -4.77
CA GLY A 120 -9.45 13.29 -5.21
C GLY A 120 -8.42 12.15 -5.07
N GLN A 121 -8.82 10.97 -4.58
CA GLN A 121 -7.94 9.82 -4.36
C GLN A 121 -8.19 8.72 -5.39
N VAL A 122 -7.12 8.10 -5.91
CA VAL A 122 -7.23 6.92 -6.78
C VAL A 122 -7.64 5.72 -5.93
N CYS A 123 -8.76 5.10 -6.27
CA CYS A 123 -9.31 3.95 -5.57
C CYS A 123 -9.40 2.73 -6.49
N GLU A 124 -9.15 1.56 -5.92
CA GLU A 124 -9.26 0.25 -6.56
C GLU A 124 -10.53 -0.48 -6.10
N VAL A 125 -10.94 -1.51 -6.85
CA VAL A 125 -12.09 -2.34 -6.47
C VAL A 125 -11.84 -3.01 -5.12
N GLY A 126 -12.74 -2.78 -4.16
CA GLY A 126 -12.65 -3.30 -2.81
C GLY A 126 -12.04 -2.34 -1.79
N ASP A 127 -11.54 -1.18 -2.21
CA ASP A 127 -11.22 -0.08 -1.27
C ASP A 127 -12.49 0.37 -0.54
N HIS A 128 -12.30 1.00 0.62
CA HIS A 128 -13.39 1.61 1.37
C HIS A 128 -13.21 3.12 1.36
N ILE A 129 -14.31 3.85 1.36
CA ILE A 129 -14.30 5.30 1.54
C ILE A 129 -15.26 5.66 2.66
N LEU A 130 -14.79 6.44 3.62
CA LEU A 130 -15.50 6.81 4.85
C LEU A 130 -15.68 8.32 4.91
N CYS A 131 -16.90 8.75 5.16
CA CYS A 131 -17.23 10.13 5.48
C CYS A 131 -16.72 10.47 6.89
N VAL A 132 -15.75 11.37 6.98
CA VAL A 132 -15.13 11.83 8.24
C VAL A 132 -15.67 13.17 8.72
N LYS A 133 -16.50 13.83 7.92
CA LYS A 133 -17.21 15.05 8.30
C LYS A 133 -18.59 15.09 7.62
N ALA A 134 -19.64 15.38 8.37
CA ALA A 134 -20.99 15.45 7.80
C ALA A 134 -21.12 16.60 6.78
N TYR A 135 -22.05 16.45 5.84
CA TYR A 135 -22.38 17.51 4.88
C TYR A 135 -22.86 18.77 5.62
N GLU A 136 -22.30 19.91 5.24
CA GLU A 136 -22.75 21.24 5.65
C GLU A 136 -23.31 21.98 4.43
N ALA A 137 -24.24 22.92 4.65
CA ALA A 137 -24.92 23.65 3.57
C ALA A 137 -23.97 24.44 2.64
N GLU A 138 -22.73 24.68 3.09
CA GLU A 138 -21.68 25.38 2.33
C GLU A 138 -21.02 24.51 1.24
N GLY A 139 -21.38 23.23 1.16
CA GLY A 139 -21.13 22.38 0.00
C GLY A 139 -20.30 21.13 0.29
N ALA A 140 -20.38 20.17 -0.63
CA ALA A 140 -19.59 18.95 -0.56
C ALA A 140 -18.11 19.20 -0.83
N SER A 141 -17.24 18.58 -0.03
CA SER A 141 -15.79 18.63 -0.21
C SER A 141 -15.20 17.23 -0.27
N ASP A 142 -14.20 17.05 -1.13
CA ASP A 142 -13.38 15.84 -1.16
C ASP A 142 -12.70 15.59 0.20
N ALA A 143 -12.40 16.66 0.96
CA ALA A 143 -11.80 16.56 2.29
C ALA A 143 -12.74 16.00 3.37
N ASP A 144 -14.04 15.88 3.09
CA ASP A 144 -15.01 15.27 4.00
C ASP A 144 -14.95 13.74 3.96
N TRP A 145 -14.16 13.18 3.03
CA TRP A 145 -14.02 11.75 2.80
C TRP A 145 -12.58 11.29 3.01
N SER A 146 -12.43 10.08 3.52
CA SER A 146 -11.15 9.41 3.71
C SER A 146 -11.19 8.05 3.04
N VAL A 147 -10.21 7.77 2.18
CA VAL A 147 -10.06 6.48 1.51
C VAL A 147 -9.21 5.56 2.40
N ILE A 148 -9.77 4.39 2.69
CA ILE A 148 -9.12 3.30 3.40
C ILE A 148 -8.80 2.24 2.35
N GLN A 149 -7.56 2.24 1.88
CA GLN A 149 -7.11 1.30 0.86
C GLN A 149 -7.04 -0.11 1.43
N LYS A 150 -7.62 -1.08 0.71
CA LYS A 150 -7.68 -2.49 1.14
C LYS A 150 -6.29 -3.14 1.12
N ASN A 151 -5.39 -2.62 0.29
CA ASN A 151 -4.08 -3.21 0.07
C ASN A 151 -3.03 -2.12 -0.24
N ILE A 152 -2.25 -1.73 0.76
CA ILE A 152 -1.01 -0.97 0.51
C ILE A 152 0.09 -1.98 0.15
N ASP A 153 -0.06 -2.69 -0.97
CA ASP A 153 1.00 -3.62 -1.41
C ASP A 153 2.10 -2.83 -2.11
N ARG A 154 3.30 -2.91 -1.53
CA ARG A 154 4.54 -2.31 -2.07
C ARG A 154 4.57 -0.78 -2.12
N ALA A 155 3.75 -0.07 -1.34
CA ALA A 155 3.97 1.37 -1.20
C ALA A 155 5.30 1.63 -0.47
N ILE A 156 6.10 2.52 -1.05
CA ILE A 156 7.37 2.97 -0.50
C ILE A 156 7.18 4.45 -0.15
N THR A 157 7.41 4.80 1.11
CA THR A 157 7.31 6.18 1.59
C THR A 157 8.68 6.85 1.56
N GLY A 158 8.74 8.09 1.06
CA GLY A 158 9.95 8.91 1.03
C GLY A 158 10.19 9.72 2.31
N PRO A 159 11.36 10.37 2.42
CA PRO A 159 11.65 11.26 3.53
C PRO A 159 10.80 12.53 3.47
N ALA A 160 10.68 13.25 4.61
CA ALA A 160 9.95 14.53 4.66
C ALA A 160 10.54 15.61 3.73
N THR A 161 11.84 15.54 3.47
CA THR A 161 12.56 16.40 2.52
C THR A 161 13.63 15.57 1.79
N ALA A 162 13.94 15.95 0.55
CA ALA A 162 15.03 15.42 -0.25
C ALA A 162 15.63 16.53 -1.12
N VAL A 163 16.89 16.40 -1.48
CA VAL A 163 17.57 17.28 -2.43
C VAL A 163 17.24 16.84 -3.86
N ALA A 164 16.96 17.78 -4.74
CA ALA A 164 16.69 17.48 -6.15
C ALA A 164 17.86 16.71 -6.81
N ASP A 165 17.50 15.72 -7.63
CA ASP A 165 18.40 14.80 -8.34
C ASP A 165 19.15 13.77 -7.50
N ASN A 166 19.01 13.79 -6.17
CA ASN A 166 19.61 12.77 -5.33
C ASN A 166 18.91 11.42 -5.56
N ILE A 167 19.71 10.35 -5.54
CA ILE A 167 19.21 8.98 -5.68
C ILE A 167 18.46 8.59 -4.39
N ALA A 168 17.26 8.03 -4.51
CA ALA A 168 16.54 7.46 -3.38
C ALA A 168 17.15 6.09 -2.99
N VAL A 169 17.36 5.87 -1.69
CA VAL A 169 17.96 4.62 -1.16
C VAL A 169 17.10 4.10 -0.01
N PHE A 170 16.95 2.78 0.14
CA PHE A 170 16.18 2.22 1.25
C PHE A 170 16.75 2.63 2.62
N ASP A 171 15.85 3.00 3.52
CA ASP A 171 16.20 3.32 4.90
C ASP A 171 16.06 2.09 5.79
N GLY A 172 17.09 1.25 5.77
CA GLY A 172 17.12 -0.02 6.49
C GLY A 172 16.65 -1.21 5.66
N ALA A 173 16.28 -2.29 6.34
CA ALA A 173 16.05 -3.60 5.70
C ALA A 173 14.59 -3.91 5.37
N THR A 174 13.64 -3.05 5.73
CA THR A 174 12.20 -3.33 5.61
C THR A 174 11.65 -3.15 4.18
N GLY A 175 12.36 -2.41 3.32
CA GLY A 175 11.96 -2.19 1.92
C GLY A 175 10.73 -1.28 1.72
N THR A 176 10.21 -0.67 2.78
CA THR A 176 8.99 0.16 2.76
C THR A 176 9.26 1.66 2.93
N ILE A 177 10.49 2.02 3.29
CA ILE A 177 10.90 3.41 3.51
C ILE A 177 12.17 3.67 2.70
N VAL A 178 12.20 4.78 1.98
CA VAL A 178 13.42 5.32 1.35
C VAL A 178 13.83 6.63 2.02
N LYS A 179 15.13 6.90 1.98
CA LYS A 179 15.76 8.15 2.38
C LYS A 179 16.47 8.78 1.19
N ASP A 180 16.84 10.05 1.37
CA ASP A 180 17.76 10.72 0.47
C ASP A 180 19.13 10.01 0.52
N GLY A 181 19.62 9.56 -0.63
CA GLY A 181 20.89 8.84 -0.74
C GLY A 181 22.12 9.72 -0.61
N GLY A 182 21.96 11.05 -0.60
CA GLY A 182 23.04 12.03 -0.47
C GLY A 182 23.88 12.27 -1.72
N PHE A 183 23.71 11.44 -2.76
CA PHE A 183 24.45 11.51 -4.02
C PHE A 183 23.51 11.60 -5.20
N LYS A 184 23.88 12.42 -6.18
CA LYS A 184 23.24 12.50 -7.49
C LYS A 184 23.76 11.39 -8.40
N ILE A 185 23.02 11.09 -9.47
CA ILE A 185 23.52 10.22 -10.55
C ILE A 185 24.81 10.79 -11.16
N SER A 186 24.95 12.12 -11.23
CA SER A 186 26.18 12.78 -11.70
C SER A 186 27.39 12.51 -10.82
N ASP A 187 27.20 12.27 -9.52
CA ASP A 187 28.31 12.01 -8.59
C ASP A 187 28.89 10.60 -8.79
N LEU A 188 28.13 9.70 -9.42
CA LEU A 188 28.57 8.37 -9.82
C LEU A 188 29.35 8.37 -11.14
N GLN A 189 29.51 9.53 -11.78
CA GLN A 189 30.26 9.64 -13.04
C GLN A 189 31.75 9.41 -12.78
N TYR A 190 32.21 8.20 -13.07
CA TYR A 190 33.64 7.92 -13.13
C TYR A 190 34.26 8.60 -14.35
N THR A 191 35.06 9.63 -14.13
CA THR A 191 35.91 10.21 -15.16
C THR A 191 37.24 9.47 -15.13
N HIS A 192 37.50 8.66 -16.16
CA HIS A 192 38.79 7.97 -16.28
C HIS A 192 39.91 9.01 -16.38
N PRO A 193 41.00 8.90 -15.60
CA PRO A 193 42.14 9.79 -15.71
C PRO A 193 42.65 9.87 -17.16
N ALA A 194 43.02 11.06 -17.62
CA ALA A 194 43.68 11.18 -18.91
C ALA A 194 45.00 10.41 -18.85
N SER A 195 45.17 9.44 -19.74
CA SER A 195 46.36 8.59 -19.75
C SER A 195 47.63 9.31 -20.20
N GLY A 196 47.51 10.56 -20.67
CA GLY A 196 48.62 11.36 -21.19
C GLY A 196 49.17 10.88 -22.53
N VAL A 197 48.70 9.73 -23.03
CA VAL A 197 49.13 9.13 -24.30
C VAL A 197 48.12 9.41 -25.40
N THR A 198 48.62 9.71 -26.59
CA THR A 198 47.79 9.77 -27.80
C THR A 198 47.55 8.37 -28.35
N ALA A 199 46.56 8.20 -29.22
CA ALA A 199 46.38 6.93 -29.92
C ALA A 199 47.63 6.60 -30.75
N GLY A 200 48.18 5.39 -30.56
CA GLY A 200 49.41 4.96 -31.21
C GLY A 200 49.88 3.60 -30.72
N ALA A 201 50.88 3.04 -31.39
CA ALA A 201 51.59 1.86 -30.93
C ALA A 201 52.80 2.29 -30.10
N TYR A 202 53.01 1.64 -28.96
CA TYR A 202 54.12 1.90 -28.05
C TYR A 202 54.82 0.57 -27.73
N ASP A 203 56.13 0.61 -27.53
CA ASP A 203 56.90 -0.59 -27.15
C ASP A 203 56.74 -0.89 -25.65
N ARG A 204 56.52 0.15 -24.83
CA ARG A 204 56.14 0.03 -23.42
C ARG A 204 55.15 1.11 -23.00
N VAL A 205 54.42 0.84 -21.92
CA VAL A 205 53.59 1.81 -21.21
C VAL A 205 53.97 1.85 -19.74
N THR A 206 53.87 3.04 -19.14
CA THR A 206 53.99 3.21 -17.69
C THR A 206 52.60 3.21 -17.10
N VAL A 207 52.38 2.48 -16.01
CA VAL A 207 51.10 2.45 -15.29
C VAL A 207 51.24 2.98 -13.87
N ASP A 208 50.18 3.58 -13.34
CA ASP A 208 50.09 3.93 -11.92
C ASP A 208 49.83 2.68 -11.05
N VAL A 209 49.75 2.89 -9.73
CA VAL A 209 49.48 1.82 -8.76
C VAL A 209 48.12 1.14 -8.95
N ASN A 210 47.20 1.76 -9.69
CA ASN A 210 45.87 1.25 -10.00
C ASN A 210 45.80 0.63 -11.41
N GLY A 211 46.91 0.59 -12.14
CA GLY A 211 47.00 0.03 -13.49
C GLY A 211 46.57 0.99 -14.61
N HIS A 212 46.33 2.26 -14.34
CA HIS A 212 46.05 3.23 -15.41
C HIS A 212 47.34 3.60 -16.14
N VAL A 213 47.31 3.59 -17.47
CA VAL A 213 48.43 4.09 -18.29
C VAL A 213 48.63 5.58 -18.03
N THR A 214 49.87 6.00 -17.80
CA THR A 214 50.28 7.40 -17.53
C THR A 214 51.30 7.93 -18.53
N ALA A 215 51.97 7.04 -19.28
CA ALA A 215 52.89 7.40 -20.35
C ALA A 215 53.06 6.21 -21.31
N GLY A 216 53.44 6.52 -22.54
CA GLY A 216 53.75 5.56 -23.59
C GLY A 216 55.10 5.95 -24.19
N GLU A 217 56.00 4.98 -24.29
CA GLU A 217 57.36 5.20 -24.79
C GLU A 217 57.63 4.22 -25.93
N SER A 218 58.19 4.74 -27.03
CA SER A 218 58.76 3.93 -28.10
C SER A 218 60.26 3.82 -27.88
N TYR A 219 60.81 2.63 -28.07
CA TYR A 219 62.25 2.41 -27.98
C TYR A 219 63.00 3.05 -29.12
N THR A 220 64.18 3.60 -28.80
CA THR A 220 65.16 3.96 -29.83
C THR A 220 65.65 2.71 -30.56
N ALA A 221 66.29 2.88 -31.72
CA ALA A 221 66.83 1.75 -32.48
C ALA A 221 67.83 0.94 -31.65
N GLU A 222 68.66 1.61 -30.84
CA GLU A 222 69.64 0.98 -29.95
C GLU A 222 68.96 0.18 -28.83
N GLN A 223 67.90 0.72 -28.21
CA GLN A 223 67.13 0.02 -27.18
C GLN A 223 66.37 -1.20 -27.75
N LYS A 224 65.84 -1.10 -28.98
CA LYS A 224 65.24 -2.24 -29.67
C LYS A 224 66.27 -3.34 -29.94
N LEU A 225 67.48 -2.96 -30.36
CA LEU A 225 68.57 -3.91 -30.57
C LEU A 225 68.96 -4.61 -29.26
N GLN A 226 69.07 -3.88 -28.15
CA GLN A 226 69.33 -4.47 -26.83
C GLN A 226 68.26 -5.48 -26.39
N GLN A 227 66.99 -5.23 -26.73
CA GLN A 227 65.89 -6.15 -26.41
C GLN A 227 65.95 -7.47 -27.19
N THR A 228 66.65 -7.52 -28.34
CA THR A 228 66.86 -8.76 -29.12
C THR A 228 67.83 -9.75 -28.46
N GLY A 229 68.60 -9.30 -27.47
CA GLY A 229 69.65 -10.10 -26.82
C GLY A 229 71.01 -10.07 -27.55
N ILE A 230 71.14 -9.32 -28.65
CA ILE A 230 72.43 -9.07 -29.30
C ILE A 230 73.20 -8.04 -28.46
N THR A 231 74.23 -8.48 -27.74
CA THR A 231 75.06 -7.61 -26.87
C THR A 231 76.33 -7.12 -27.54
N SER A 232 76.70 -7.69 -28.69
CA SER A 232 77.95 -7.35 -29.37
C SER A 232 77.84 -6.00 -30.10
N THR A 233 78.79 -5.11 -29.86
CA THR A 233 78.91 -3.85 -30.59
C THR A 233 79.43 -4.08 -32.02
N ALA A 234 79.26 -3.11 -32.91
CA ALA A 234 79.83 -3.19 -34.26
C ALA A 234 81.35 -3.39 -34.23
N GLU A 235 82.04 -2.72 -33.30
CA GLU A 235 83.49 -2.90 -33.09
C GLU A 235 83.85 -4.29 -32.58
N GLU A 236 83.04 -4.90 -31.70
CA GLU A 236 83.27 -6.27 -31.23
C GLU A 236 83.01 -7.31 -32.33
N ILE A 237 82.03 -7.06 -33.20
CA ILE A 237 81.77 -7.89 -34.37
C ILE A 237 82.91 -7.76 -35.37
N ASP A 238 83.33 -6.53 -35.70
CA ASP A 238 84.43 -6.28 -36.62
C ASP A 238 85.73 -6.88 -36.09
N ALA A 239 86.03 -6.70 -34.80
CA ALA A 239 87.18 -7.32 -34.15
C ALA A 239 87.10 -8.86 -34.16
N ALA A 240 85.92 -9.44 -33.97
CA ALA A 240 85.73 -10.89 -34.05
C ALA A 240 85.91 -11.43 -35.48
N VAL A 241 85.46 -10.69 -36.50
CA VAL A 241 85.64 -11.00 -37.93
C VAL A 241 87.13 -10.91 -38.30
N ASP A 242 87.80 -9.85 -37.87
CA ASP A 242 89.25 -9.66 -38.09
C ASP A 242 90.07 -10.72 -37.35
N ALA A 243 89.73 -11.03 -36.10
CA ALA A 243 90.41 -12.06 -35.32
C ALA A 243 90.18 -13.48 -35.87
N ALA A 244 89.01 -13.73 -36.46
CA ALA A 244 88.73 -14.95 -37.19
C ALA A 244 89.44 -15.03 -38.56
N ALA A 245 90.19 -13.98 -38.94
CA ALA A 245 90.88 -13.84 -40.22
C ALA A 245 89.97 -14.12 -41.41
N VAL A 246 88.75 -13.58 -41.36
CA VAL A 246 87.77 -13.80 -42.43
C VAL A 246 88.25 -13.14 -43.71
N THR A 247 88.62 -13.96 -44.68
CA THR A 247 89.24 -13.49 -45.95
C THR A 247 88.23 -13.23 -47.05
N GLU A 248 87.05 -13.86 -46.98
CA GLU A 248 85.99 -13.75 -47.98
C GLU A 248 84.64 -14.06 -47.33
N VAL A 249 83.56 -13.37 -47.74
CA VAL A 249 82.19 -13.59 -47.27
C VAL A 249 81.33 -13.98 -48.45
N ALA A 250 80.59 -15.09 -48.33
CA ALA A 250 79.65 -15.52 -49.37
C ALA A 250 78.28 -15.88 -48.79
N VAL A 251 77.24 -15.47 -49.53
CA VAL A 251 75.86 -15.89 -49.30
C VAL A 251 75.56 -17.03 -50.25
N LEU A 252 75.33 -18.21 -49.70
CA LEU A 252 75.08 -19.44 -50.46
C LEU A 252 73.65 -19.93 -50.17
N GLY A 253 72.99 -20.52 -51.17
CA GLY A 253 71.74 -21.25 -50.97
C GLY A 253 71.95 -22.44 -50.03
N ALA A 254 70.86 -22.96 -49.46
CA ALA A 254 70.92 -24.06 -48.49
C ALA A 254 71.70 -25.29 -49.01
N GLU A 255 71.61 -25.59 -50.31
CA GLU A 255 72.19 -26.77 -50.97
C GLU A 255 73.47 -26.45 -51.77
N ASP A 256 73.85 -25.18 -51.91
CA ASP A 256 75.00 -24.80 -52.75
C ASP A 256 76.31 -25.36 -52.19
N GLU A 257 77.17 -25.85 -53.06
CA GLU A 257 78.50 -26.30 -52.66
C GLU A 257 79.34 -25.10 -52.18
N ILE A 258 80.14 -25.31 -51.15
CA ILE A 258 81.02 -24.28 -50.58
C ILE A 258 82.20 -24.07 -51.54
N PRO A 259 82.34 -22.87 -52.15
CA PRO A 259 83.45 -22.56 -53.04
C PRO A 259 84.80 -22.77 -52.36
N GLU A 260 85.77 -23.23 -53.15
CA GLU A 260 87.07 -23.67 -52.65
C GLU A 260 87.89 -22.55 -52.00
N THR A 261 87.65 -21.30 -52.39
CA THR A 261 88.27 -20.10 -51.82
C THR A 261 87.82 -19.80 -50.39
N LEU A 262 86.62 -20.26 -50.00
CA LEU A 262 86.05 -20.03 -48.67
C LEU A 262 86.42 -21.11 -47.64
N LYS A 263 87.00 -22.24 -48.07
CA LYS A 263 87.30 -23.40 -47.21
C LYS A 263 88.34 -23.12 -46.11
N ASN A 264 89.12 -22.04 -46.23
CA ASN A 264 90.18 -21.63 -45.29
C ASN A 264 89.88 -20.27 -44.64
N GLY A 265 88.76 -20.17 -43.93
CA GLY A 265 88.45 -19.00 -43.09
C GLY A 265 87.37 -18.06 -43.65
N GLY A 266 86.62 -18.45 -44.69
CA GLY A 266 85.50 -17.64 -45.16
C GLY A 266 84.29 -17.67 -44.23
N LEU A 267 83.56 -16.55 -44.13
CA LEU A 267 82.26 -16.52 -43.44
C LEU A 267 81.16 -16.89 -44.44
N ILE A 268 80.43 -17.97 -44.16
CA ILE A 268 79.36 -18.46 -45.01
C ILE A 268 78.02 -18.13 -44.36
N ILE A 269 77.21 -17.33 -45.05
CA ILE A 269 75.83 -17.08 -44.65
C ILE A 269 74.96 -17.98 -45.52
N ARG A 270 74.38 -19.03 -44.92
CA ARG A 270 73.42 -19.90 -45.60
C ARG A 270 72.08 -19.20 -45.64
N ALA A 271 71.59 -18.90 -46.84
CA ALA A 271 70.20 -18.52 -47.02
C ALA A 271 69.33 -19.77 -46.79
N THR A 272 68.60 -19.81 -45.69
CA THR A 272 67.47 -20.74 -45.55
C THR A 272 66.34 -20.24 -46.43
N ALA A 273 65.89 -21.09 -47.35
CA ALA A 273 64.67 -20.83 -48.13
C ALA A 273 63.44 -20.69 -47.22
#